data_AF-A0A0S8CRL8-F1
#
_entry.id   AF-A0A0S8CRL8-F1
#
_cell.length_a   1.000
_cell.length_b   1.000
_cell.length_c   1.000
_cell.angle_alpha   90.00
_cell.angle_beta   90.00
_cell.angle_gamma   90.00
#
_symmetry.space_group_name_H-M   'P 1'
#
loop_
_entity.id
_entity.type
_entity.pdbx_description
1 polymer ?
#
loop_
_entity_poly.entity_id
_entity_poly.type
_entity_poly.pdbx_seq_one_letter_code
_entity_poly.pdbx_strand_id
1 'polypeptide(L)'
;MKLRHWRRLSQILCFVLFLFLFIKTDYSGSNELPYAVNILFRIDPFLAASVSLAAKTLVSLMWPSLIFIGLTFIFGRFFCGWICPMGSLLDGVHRFIPQAHAANENRFRSFKFYLLVFLLIGALLGLPAAGYFDPFSILVRGLALSVYPALNVLATSFFTFTYQQMPEWINMLTEPAYAFLKKTVLPFQQNHHDLAFVSFFILLAIFILERLERRFFCRSICPVGAFYAIFARFSLMRGKAGTKCGKCRNCMTVCRMGAIDEERHISPLDCNLCLDCVDMCPGNKISFGFQQKNIPRPAFALSRRTFLSSLALGTALPFFLDTRTMAKSPDPYLVRPPGALPEKEFLGRCVRCGECMKVCIGNGLQPTFLSAGIEGLFSPRLHARTGYCEYNCTLCGQVCPTGALSELTLAQKHVTKIGNIIFDKNRCLPYAKGIPCIVCEEHCPTPDKAIQFREAQMLNDKAEKVWVKQPYVVDERCIGCGICEAKCPLPGASAVRVTSAGESRNPQNSLPAQSLPY
;
A
#
# COMPACT_ATOMS: atom_id res chain seq x y z
N MET A 1 12.31 -36.00 -10.51
CA MET A 1 11.24 -35.09 -10.03
C MET A 1 10.96 -34.04 -11.11
N LYS A 2 9.71 -33.83 -11.55
CA LYS A 2 9.41 -32.89 -12.66
C LYS A 2 9.67 -31.43 -12.23
N LEU A 3 10.19 -30.58 -13.12
CA LEU A 3 10.62 -29.20 -12.84
C LEU A 3 9.49 -28.31 -12.27
N ARG A 4 8.23 -28.60 -12.62
CA ARG A 4 7.03 -27.96 -12.07
C ARG A 4 6.86 -28.12 -10.57
N HIS A 5 7.37 -29.19 -9.96
CA HIS A 5 7.27 -29.38 -8.51
C HIS A 5 8.16 -28.39 -7.77
N TRP A 6 9.39 -28.17 -8.25
CA TRP A 6 10.30 -27.15 -7.73
C TRP A 6 9.70 -25.74 -7.82
N ARG A 7 9.09 -25.41 -8.97
CA ARG A 7 8.40 -24.13 -9.13
C ARG A 7 7.26 -23.97 -8.14
N ARG A 8 6.39 -24.98 -8.00
CA ARG A 8 5.27 -24.94 -7.05
C ARG A 8 5.74 -24.83 -5.62
N LEU A 9 6.79 -25.56 -5.25
CA LEU A 9 7.41 -25.47 -3.94
C LEU A 9 7.92 -24.04 -3.67
N SER A 10 8.63 -23.44 -4.62
CA SER A 10 9.07 -22.03 -4.55
C SER A 10 7.88 -21.08 -4.39
N GLN A 11 6.84 -21.21 -5.22
CA GLN A 11 5.65 -20.37 -5.15
C GLN A 11 4.94 -20.45 -3.80
N ILE A 12 4.79 -21.67 -3.27
CA ILE A 12 4.15 -21.92 -1.97
C ILE A 12 5.01 -21.33 -0.86
N LEU A 13 6.32 -21.59 -0.87
CA LEU A 13 7.24 -21.09 0.16
C LEU A 13 7.29 -19.56 0.17
N CYS A 14 7.42 -18.91 -1.00
CA CYS A 14 7.40 -17.45 -1.10
C CYS A 14 6.05 -16.86 -0.70
N PHE A 15 4.94 -17.52 -1.03
CA PHE A 15 3.60 -17.05 -0.64
C PHE A 15 3.35 -17.20 0.86
N VAL A 16 3.77 -18.31 1.46
CA VAL A 16 3.71 -18.51 2.92
C VAL A 16 4.60 -17.51 3.64
N LEU A 17 5.81 -17.25 3.14
CA LEU A 17 6.69 -16.21 3.67
C LEU A 17 6.05 -14.83 3.59
N PHE A 18 5.39 -14.51 2.46
CA PHE A 18 4.64 -13.27 2.31
C PHE A 18 3.52 -13.15 3.36
N LEU A 19 2.69 -14.18 3.52
CA LEU A 19 1.63 -14.17 4.53
C LEU A 19 2.18 -14.04 5.95
N PHE A 20 3.28 -14.73 6.25
CA PHE A 20 3.98 -14.62 7.53
C PHE A 20 4.46 -13.18 7.78
N LEU A 21 5.19 -12.58 6.83
CA LEU A 21 5.68 -11.20 6.95
C LEU A 21 4.53 -10.19 7.05
N PHE A 22 3.47 -10.39 6.25
CA PHE A 22 2.26 -9.58 6.32
C PHE A 22 1.68 -9.65 7.73
N ILE A 23 1.38 -10.83 8.27
CA ILE A 23 0.84 -10.97 9.64
C ILE A 23 1.79 -10.35 10.69
N LYS A 24 3.10 -10.55 10.54
CA LYS A 24 4.12 -9.95 11.43
C LYS A 24 4.30 -8.44 11.28
N THR A 25 3.59 -7.79 10.35
CA THR A 25 3.51 -6.33 10.30
C THR A 25 2.53 -5.78 11.34
N ASP A 26 1.68 -6.61 11.94
CA ASP A 26 0.82 -6.18 13.04
C ASP A 26 1.64 -5.90 14.31
N TYR A 27 1.09 -5.02 15.14
CA TYR A 27 1.64 -4.75 16.45
C TYR A 27 1.55 -5.99 17.37
N SER A 28 2.72 -6.41 17.88
CA SER A 28 2.87 -7.56 18.78
C SER A 28 3.12 -7.18 20.24
N GLY A 29 2.88 -5.93 20.64
CA GLY A 29 3.17 -5.44 21.98
C GLY A 29 4.52 -4.70 22.11
N SER A 30 5.38 -4.76 21.10
CA SER A 30 6.68 -4.07 21.05
C SER A 30 6.67 -2.89 20.09
N ASN A 31 7.43 -1.84 20.40
CA ASN A 31 7.60 -0.68 19.50
C ASN A 31 8.67 -0.89 18.41
N GLU A 32 9.09 -2.13 18.21
CA GLU A 32 10.09 -2.51 17.20
C GLU A 32 9.58 -3.71 16.41
N LEU A 33 9.79 -3.66 15.11
CA LEU A 33 9.50 -4.76 14.18
C LEU A 33 10.81 -5.51 13.88
N PRO A 34 11.00 -6.72 14.41
CA PRO A 34 12.24 -7.47 14.22
C PRO A 34 12.38 -8.08 12.82
N TYR A 35 11.30 -8.08 12.03
CA TYR A 35 11.25 -8.72 10.72
C TYR A 35 11.34 -7.71 9.58
N ALA A 36 11.94 -8.12 8.47
CA ALA A 36 12.03 -7.32 7.24
C ALA A 36 10.68 -7.28 6.47
N VAL A 37 9.63 -6.77 7.10
CA VAL A 37 8.25 -6.75 6.55
C VAL A 37 8.13 -5.98 5.23
N ASN A 38 9.02 -5.00 5.01
CA ASN A 38 9.03 -4.14 3.83
C ASN A 38 9.86 -4.70 2.64
N ILE A 39 10.46 -5.90 2.78
CA ILE A 39 11.37 -6.48 1.78
C ILE A 39 10.71 -6.69 0.42
N LEU A 40 9.43 -7.06 0.39
CA LEU A 40 8.69 -7.33 -0.85
C LEU A 40 8.70 -6.12 -1.81
N PHE A 41 8.61 -4.92 -1.25
CA PHE A 41 8.65 -3.68 -2.02
C PHE A 41 10.08 -3.25 -2.36
N ARG A 42 11.05 -3.50 -1.47
CA ARG A 42 12.47 -3.15 -1.68
C ARG A 42 13.14 -3.96 -2.79
N ILE A 43 12.59 -5.14 -3.11
CA ILE A 43 13.05 -5.98 -4.23
C ILE A 43 12.38 -5.64 -5.57
N ASP A 44 11.42 -4.71 -5.60
CA ASP A 44 10.71 -4.30 -6.81
C ASP A 44 11.50 -3.23 -7.58
N PRO A 45 12.08 -3.55 -8.75
CA PRO A 45 12.89 -2.62 -9.52
C PRO A 45 12.05 -1.56 -10.26
N PHE A 46 10.78 -1.82 -10.54
CA PHE A 46 9.89 -0.82 -11.13
C PHE A 46 9.58 0.28 -10.13
N LEU A 47 9.21 -0.09 -8.89
CA LEU A 47 9.00 0.91 -7.83
C LEU A 47 10.30 1.65 -7.51
N ALA A 48 11.44 0.96 -7.46
CA ALA A 48 12.74 1.61 -7.24
C ALA A 48 13.04 2.70 -8.29
N ALA A 49 12.81 2.40 -9.56
CA ALA A 49 12.96 3.36 -10.64
C ALA A 49 11.94 4.49 -10.56
N SER A 50 10.65 4.18 -10.39
CA SER A 50 9.59 5.19 -10.35
C SER A 50 9.73 6.15 -9.17
N VAL A 51 10.05 5.66 -7.99
CA VAL A 51 10.20 6.46 -6.77
C VAL A 51 11.46 7.33 -6.86
N SER A 52 12.56 6.79 -7.41
CA SER A 52 13.78 7.58 -7.62
C SER A 52 13.58 8.70 -8.65
N LEU A 53 12.81 8.45 -9.71
CA LEU A 53 12.45 9.47 -10.71
C LEU A 53 11.55 10.55 -10.09
N ALA A 54 10.53 10.16 -9.32
CA ALA A 54 9.62 11.10 -8.67
C ALA A 54 10.30 11.95 -7.59
N ALA A 55 11.17 11.35 -6.79
CA ALA A 55 11.96 12.05 -5.77
C ALA A 55 13.17 12.81 -6.35
N LYS A 56 13.47 12.65 -7.65
CA LYS A 56 14.66 13.19 -8.34
C LYS A 56 15.99 12.87 -7.62
N THR A 57 16.01 11.77 -6.87
CA THR A 57 17.13 11.32 -6.04
C THR A 57 17.13 9.78 -6.00
N LEU A 58 18.30 9.16 -5.85
CA LEU A 58 18.38 7.71 -5.75
C LEU A 58 17.95 7.28 -4.33
N VAL A 59 16.86 6.52 -4.24
CA VAL A 59 16.37 6.01 -2.95
C VAL A 59 17.17 4.76 -2.55
N SER A 60 18.20 4.96 -1.73
CA SER A 60 19.15 3.90 -1.32
C SER A 60 18.50 2.69 -0.67
N LEU A 61 17.37 2.86 0.04
CA LEU A 61 16.61 1.76 0.68
C LEU A 61 16.15 0.68 -0.32
N MET A 62 16.04 1.00 -1.61
CA MET A 62 15.55 0.10 -2.65
C MET A 62 16.67 -0.60 -3.44
N TRP A 63 17.92 -0.54 -2.97
CA TRP A 63 19.06 -1.24 -3.58
C TRP A 63 18.87 -2.77 -3.76
N PRO A 64 18.11 -3.53 -2.92
CA PRO A 64 17.94 -4.96 -3.13
C PRO A 64 17.29 -5.32 -4.48
N SER A 65 16.55 -4.38 -5.08
CA SER A 65 15.99 -4.54 -6.43
C SER A 65 17.05 -4.78 -7.52
N LEU A 66 18.28 -4.27 -7.34
CA LEU A 66 19.39 -4.48 -8.27
C LEU A 66 19.79 -5.95 -8.38
N ILE A 67 19.71 -6.70 -7.28
CA ILE A 67 19.96 -8.15 -7.25
C ILE A 67 18.99 -8.86 -8.21
N PHE A 68 17.70 -8.48 -8.16
CA PHE A 68 16.68 -9.09 -9.01
C PHE A 68 16.79 -8.67 -10.48
N ILE A 69 17.28 -7.47 -10.77
CA ILE A 69 17.66 -7.09 -12.14
C ILE A 69 18.82 -7.98 -12.62
N GLY A 70 19.86 -8.17 -11.81
CA GLY A 70 20.97 -9.08 -12.09
C GLY A 70 20.51 -10.51 -12.38
N LEU A 71 19.66 -11.07 -11.52
CA LEU A 71 19.07 -12.40 -11.71
C LEU A 71 18.19 -12.47 -12.98
N THR A 72 17.55 -11.37 -13.37
CA THR A 72 16.76 -11.29 -14.60
C THR A 72 17.63 -11.34 -15.85
N PHE A 73 18.84 -10.77 -15.82
CA PHE A 73 19.81 -10.94 -16.91
C PHE A 73 20.27 -12.40 -17.06
N ILE A 74 20.26 -13.18 -15.97
CA ILE A 74 20.66 -14.59 -16.02
C ILE A 74 19.48 -15.45 -16.48
N PHE A 75 18.37 -15.41 -15.75
CA PHE A 75 17.25 -16.36 -15.87
C PHE A 75 16.05 -15.85 -16.71
N GLY A 76 16.05 -14.58 -17.11
CA GLY A 76 14.88 -13.92 -17.72
C GLY A 76 13.84 -13.53 -16.66
N ARG A 77 12.56 -13.45 -17.04
CA ARG A 77 11.46 -12.97 -16.15
C ARG A 77 11.00 -14.02 -15.13
N PHE A 78 11.91 -14.71 -14.46
CA PHE A 78 11.60 -15.80 -13.54
C PHE A 78 10.78 -15.35 -12.32
N PHE A 79 10.97 -14.11 -11.85
CA PHE A 79 10.35 -13.58 -10.64
C PHE A 79 8.82 -13.73 -10.61
N CYS A 80 8.16 -13.40 -11.74
CA CYS A 80 6.70 -13.51 -11.89
C CYS A 80 6.18 -14.97 -11.88
N GLY A 81 7.05 -15.95 -12.15
CA GLY A 81 6.72 -17.37 -12.17
C GLY A 81 7.04 -18.11 -10.87
N TRP A 82 8.00 -17.62 -10.07
CA TRP A 82 8.59 -18.37 -8.96
C TRP A 82 8.44 -17.69 -7.58
N ILE A 83 8.38 -16.35 -7.53
CA ILE A 83 8.50 -15.58 -6.28
C ILE A 83 7.28 -14.69 -6.01
N CYS A 84 6.75 -14.03 -7.05
CA CYS A 84 5.69 -13.03 -6.92
C CYS A 84 4.42 -13.60 -6.23
N PRO A 85 4.01 -13.09 -5.04
CA PRO A 85 2.81 -13.57 -4.34
C PRO A 85 1.52 -13.37 -5.15
N MET A 86 1.42 -12.25 -5.88
CA MET A 86 0.29 -12.00 -6.77
C MET A 86 0.19 -13.05 -7.89
N GLY A 87 1.34 -13.46 -8.46
CA GLY A 87 1.39 -14.52 -9.47
C GLY A 87 0.97 -15.88 -8.92
N SER A 88 1.35 -16.20 -7.69
CA SER A 88 0.92 -17.43 -7.00
C SER A 88 -0.58 -17.44 -6.73
N LEU A 89 -1.16 -16.31 -6.32
CA LEU A 89 -2.60 -16.15 -6.12
C LEU A 89 -3.38 -16.35 -7.41
N LEU A 90 -2.99 -15.70 -8.50
CA LEU A 90 -3.66 -15.84 -9.80
C LEU A 90 -3.59 -17.29 -10.31
N ASP A 91 -2.44 -17.97 -10.14
CA ASP A 91 -2.32 -19.38 -10.51
C ASP A 91 -3.23 -20.30 -9.69
N GLY A 92 -3.46 -19.99 -8.42
CA GLY A 92 -4.35 -20.75 -7.54
C GLY A 92 -5.82 -20.52 -7.86
N VAL A 93 -6.20 -19.25 -8.05
CA VAL A 93 -7.58 -18.84 -8.32
C VAL A 93 -8.05 -19.26 -9.71
N HIS A 94 -7.15 -19.34 -10.69
CA HIS A 94 -7.47 -19.72 -12.08
C HIS A 94 -8.26 -21.03 -12.19
N ARG A 95 -8.07 -22.00 -11.27
CA ARG A 95 -8.82 -23.27 -11.29
C ARG A 95 -10.34 -23.09 -11.05
N PHE A 96 -10.71 -22.01 -10.36
CA PHE A 96 -12.09 -21.74 -9.95
C PHE A 96 -12.81 -20.76 -10.89
N ILE A 97 -12.10 -20.14 -11.82
CA ILE A 97 -12.67 -19.15 -12.75
C ILE A 97 -12.81 -19.78 -14.14
N PRO A 98 -14.04 -19.94 -14.68
CA PRO A 98 -14.22 -20.42 -16.04
C PRO A 98 -13.72 -19.35 -17.03
N GLN A 99 -12.95 -19.77 -18.03
CA GLN A 99 -12.45 -18.83 -19.05
C GLN A 99 -13.56 -18.53 -20.06
N ALA A 100 -13.75 -17.26 -20.40
CA ALA A 100 -14.55 -16.89 -21.56
C ALA A 100 -13.84 -17.37 -22.84
N HIS A 101 -14.59 -17.78 -23.86
CA HIS A 101 -14.01 -18.08 -25.18
C HIS A 101 -13.27 -16.84 -25.70
N ALA A 102 -11.99 -17.01 -26.03
CA ALA A 102 -11.05 -15.91 -26.23
C ALA A 102 -11.42 -15.03 -27.43
N ALA A 103 -11.77 -13.76 -27.17
CA ALA A 103 -11.81 -12.73 -28.19
C ALA A 103 -10.40 -12.12 -28.36
N ASN A 104 -9.78 -12.36 -29.51
CA ASN A 104 -8.62 -11.65 -30.08
C ASN A 104 -7.38 -11.48 -29.15
N GLU A 105 -6.58 -12.55 -29.03
CA GLU A 105 -5.49 -12.77 -28.04
C GLU A 105 -4.31 -11.76 -28.03
N ASN A 106 -4.20 -10.87 -29.02
CA ASN A 106 -2.98 -10.05 -29.20
C ASN A 106 -3.14 -8.55 -28.91
N ARG A 107 -4.36 -8.01 -28.78
CA ARG A 107 -4.56 -6.54 -28.71
C ARG A 107 -4.04 -5.91 -27.42
N PHE A 108 -4.15 -6.59 -26.27
CA PHE A 108 -3.88 -5.98 -24.95
C PHE A 108 -2.48 -6.25 -24.38
N ARG A 109 -1.69 -7.15 -24.98
CA ARG A 109 -0.36 -7.55 -24.45
C ARG A 109 0.62 -6.38 -24.34
N SER A 110 0.48 -5.40 -25.22
CA SER A 110 1.38 -4.26 -25.34
C SER A 110 1.05 -3.14 -24.35
N PHE A 111 -0.16 -3.16 -23.78
CA PHE A 111 -0.65 -2.12 -22.88
C PHE A 111 0.26 -1.93 -21.66
N LYS A 112 0.80 -3.01 -21.08
CA LYS A 112 1.75 -2.96 -19.96
C LYS A 112 2.98 -2.08 -20.22
N PHE A 113 3.49 -2.06 -21.47
CA PHE A 113 4.66 -1.25 -21.82
C PHE A 113 4.30 0.22 -22.00
N TYR A 114 3.12 0.50 -22.57
CA TYR A 114 2.57 1.85 -22.66
C TYR A 114 2.30 2.44 -21.28
N LEU A 115 1.67 1.65 -20.40
CA LEU A 115 1.45 2.00 -19.01
C LEU A 115 2.77 2.21 -18.28
N LEU A 116 3.77 1.35 -18.46
CA LEU A 116 5.10 1.54 -17.87
C LEU A 116 5.73 2.87 -18.26
N VAL A 117 5.76 3.19 -19.56
CA VAL A 117 6.33 4.45 -20.09
C VAL A 117 5.58 5.65 -19.51
N PHE A 118 4.25 5.61 -19.53
CA PHE A 118 3.39 6.63 -18.92
C PHE A 118 3.70 6.83 -17.44
N LEU A 119 3.84 5.75 -16.65
CA LEU A 119 4.10 5.82 -15.21
C LEU A 119 5.49 6.39 -14.89
N LEU A 120 6.53 6.01 -15.65
CA LEU A 120 7.89 6.51 -15.43
C LEU A 120 8.04 7.99 -15.83
N ILE A 121 7.44 8.40 -16.96
CA ILE A 121 7.44 9.80 -17.39
C ILE A 121 6.58 10.64 -16.45
N GLY A 122 5.39 10.15 -16.09
CA GLY A 122 4.52 10.78 -15.12
C GLY A 122 5.24 10.99 -13.79
N ALA A 123 5.94 9.97 -13.28
CA ALA A 123 6.76 10.08 -12.07
C ALA A 123 7.82 11.19 -12.19
N LEU A 124 8.58 11.22 -13.29
CA LEU A 124 9.60 12.25 -13.53
C LEU A 124 9.01 13.68 -13.56
N LEU A 125 7.79 13.83 -14.06
CA LEU A 125 7.10 15.11 -14.22
C LEU A 125 6.18 15.47 -13.04
N GLY A 126 6.19 14.70 -11.95
CA GLY A 126 5.46 15.03 -10.72
C GLY A 126 4.10 14.34 -10.53
N LEU A 127 3.76 13.34 -11.35
CA LEU A 127 2.61 12.43 -11.16
C LEU A 127 3.06 11.02 -10.73
N PRO A 128 3.36 10.81 -9.43
CA PRO A 128 3.79 9.51 -8.93
C PRO A 128 2.60 8.54 -8.84
N ALA A 129 2.21 7.91 -9.96
CA ALA A 129 1.05 7.01 -10.05
C ALA A 129 1.39 5.51 -9.93
N ALA A 130 2.66 5.15 -9.74
CA ALA A 130 3.11 3.75 -9.76
C ALA A 130 2.42 2.86 -8.71
N GLY A 131 2.17 3.39 -7.51
CA GLY A 131 1.50 2.66 -6.42
C GLY A 131 0.03 2.28 -6.68
N TYR A 132 -0.60 2.83 -7.72
CA TYR A 132 -1.95 2.45 -8.14
C TYR A 132 -1.98 1.20 -9.01
N PHE A 133 -0.90 0.94 -9.75
CA PHE A 133 -0.81 -0.15 -10.74
C PHE A 133 0.20 -1.23 -10.34
N ASP A 134 0.98 -1.01 -9.29
CA ASP A 134 1.89 -2.01 -8.76
C ASP A 134 1.12 -3.20 -8.14
N PRO A 135 1.36 -4.46 -8.57
CA PRO A 135 0.76 -5.64 -7.96
C PRO A 135 0.94 -5.73 -6.45
N PHE A 136 2.08 -5.30 -5.90
CA PHE A 136 2.36 -5.46 -4.48
C PHE A 136 1.60 -4.45 -3.65
N SER A 137 1.56 -3.19 -4.06
CA SER A 137 0.76 -2.15 -3.43
C SER A 137 -0.72 -2.48 -3.49
N ILE A 138 -1.23 -2.99 -4.61
CA ILE A 138 -2.64 -3.38 -4.71
C ILE A 138 -2.95 -4.56 -3.79
N LEU A 139 -2.12 -5.60 -3.80
CA LEU A 139 -2.30 -6.79 -2.98
C LEU A 139 -2.27 -6.45 -1.50
N VAL A 140 -1.20 -5.80 -1.04
CA VAL A 140 -1.02 -5.45 0.37
C VAL A 140 -2.09 -4.46 0.83
N ARG A 141 -2.43 -3.44 0.02
CA ARG A 141 -3.48 -2.48 0.38
C ARG A 141 -4.85 -3.14 0.50
N GLY A 142 -5.21 -4.00 -0.45
CA GLY A 142 -6.47 -4.74 -0.42
C GLY A 142 -6.56 -5.71 0.76
N LEU A 143 -5.45 -6.35 1.11
CA LEU A 143 -5.38 -7.19 2.30
C LEU A 143 -5.47 -6.36 3.58
N ALA A 144 -4.63 -5.34 3.74
CA ALA A 144 -4.49 -4.52 4.95
C ALA A 144 -5.74 -3.71 5.27
N LEU A 145 -6.33 -3.05 4.28
CA LEU A 145 -7.44 -2.12 4.51
C LEU A 145 -8.80 -2.82 4.48
N SER A 146 -8.91 -3.99 3.86
CA SER A 146 -10.20 -4.62 3.58
C SER A 146 -10.29 -6.07 4.06
N VAL A 147 -9.54 -6.99 3.44
CA VAL A 147 -9.73 -8.43 3.66
C VAL A 147 -9.38 -8.80 5.10
N TYR A 148 -8.28 -8.29 5.63
CA TYR A 148 -7.77 -8.67 6.93
C TYR A 148 -8.62 -8.13 8.10
N PRO A 149 -9.02 -6.84 8.12
CA PRO A 149 -10.03 -6.36 9.07
C PRO A 149 -11.36 -7.11 8.96
N ALA A 150 -11.83 -7.42 7.75
CA ALA A 150 -13.07 -8.18 7.55
C ALA A 150 -12.97 -9.61 8.10
N LEU A 151 -11.84 -10.30 7.89
CA LEU A 151 -11.57 -11.61 8.48
C LEU A 151 -11.61 -11.56 10.01
N ASN A 152 -11.08 -10.49 10.62
CA ASN A 152 -11.15 -10.34 12.08
C ASN A 152 -12.59 -10.14 12.58
N VAL A 153 -13.40 -9.33 11.90
CA VAL A 153 -14.82 -9.18 12.23
C VAL A 153 -15.54 -10.51 12.09
N LEU A 154 -15.39 -11.19 10.95
CA LEU A 154 -16.07 -12.48 10.71
C LEU A 154 -15.68 -13.53 11.74
N ALA A 155 -14.38 -13.65 12.06
CA ALA A 155 -13.90 -14.58 13.07
C ALA A 155 -14.47 -14.21 14.45
N THR A 156 -14.33 -12.95 14.86
CA THR A 156 -14.82 -12.49 16.18
C THR A 156 -16.33 -12.70 16.30
N SER A 157 -17.11 -12.31 15.29
CA SER A 157 -18.56 -12.52 15.26
C SER A 157 -18.93 -14.00 15.31
N PHE A 158 -18.23 -14.86 14.57
CA PHE A 158 -18.46 -16.31 14.61
C PHE A 158 -18.20 -16.88 16.02
N PHE A 159 -17.07 -16.57 16.64
CA PHE A 159 -16.74 -17.09 17.97
C PHE A 159 -17.58 -16.47 19.08
N THR A 160 -18.00 -15.20 18.96
CA THR A 160 -18.98 -14.60 19.88
C THR A 160 -20.34 -15.27 19.75
N PHE A 161 -20.78 -15.59 18.53
CA PHE A 161 -22.02 -16.32 18.30
C PHE A 161 -21.98 -17.73 18.91
N THR A 162 -20.89 -18.47 18.71
CA THR A 162 -20.76 -19.80 19.33
C THR A 162 -20.80 -19.69 20.85
N TYR A 163 -20.06 -18.75 21.43
CA TYR A 163 -20.04 -18.53 22.87
C TYR A 163 -21.43 -18.22 23.45
N GLN A 164 -22.23 -17.39 22.77
CA GLN A 164 -23.52 -16.92 23.28
C GLN A 164 -24.69 -17.88 23.02
N GLN A 165 -24.68 -18.63 21.90
CA GLN A 165 -25.86 -19.33 21.41
C GLN A 165 -25.69 -20.85 21.35
N MET A 166 -24.47 -21.37 21.40
CA MET A 166 -24.22 -22.81 21.24
C MET A 166 -24.06 -23.54 22.58
N PRO A 167 -24.33 -24.86 22.61
CA PRO A 167 -24.10 -25.68 23.80
C PRO A 167 -22.63 -25.69 24.24
N GLU A 168 -22.41 -25.93 25.53
CA GLU A 168 -21.09 -25.85 26.20
C GLU A 168 -20.00 -26.73 25.54
N TRP A 169 -20.37 -27.91 25.01
CA TRP A 169 -19.42 -28.80 24.33
C TRP A 169 -18.83 -28.19 23.04
N ILE A 170 -19.57 -27.32 22.34
CA ILE A 170 -19.07 -26.60 21.16
C ILE A 170 -18.05 -25.57 21.60
N ASN A 171 -18.32 -24.84 22.70
CA ASN A 171 -17.43 -23.81 23.23
C ASN A 171 -16.07 -24.40 23.65
N MET A 172 -16.08 -25.58 24.27
CA MET A 172 -14.86 -26.31 24.62
C MET A 172 -13.96 -26.60 23.42
N LEU A 173 -14.53 -26.77 22.22
CA LEU A 173 -13.78 -26.97 20.98
C LEU A 173 -13.38 -25.64 20.32
N THR A 174 -14.27 -24.65 20.31
CA THR A 174 -14.07 -23.41 19.55
C THR A 174 -13.15 -22.41 20.26
N GLU A 175 -13.11 -22.38 21.59
CA GLU A 175 -12.31 -21.41 22.35
C GLU A 175 -10.79 -21.62 22.18
N PRO A 176 -10.24 -22.85 22.25
CA PRO A 176 -8.83 -23.09 21.94
C PRO A 176 -8.48 -22.72 20.49
N ALA A 177 -9.40 -22.96 19.55
CA ALA A 177 -9.22 -22.58 18.15
C ALA A 177 -9.18 -21.06 17.99
N TYR A 178 -10.06 -20.32 18.67
CA TYR A 178 -10.04 -18.86 18.66
C TYR A 178 -8.77 -18.30 19.30
N ALA A 179 -8.34 -18.84 20.44
CA ALA A 179 -7.10 -18.43 21.11
C ALA A 179 -5.88 -18.65 20.20
N PHE A 180 -5.83 -19.79 19.50
CA PHE A 180 -4.79 -20.06 18.50
C PHE A 180 -4.84 -19.06 17.34
N LEU A 181 -6.01 -18.80 16.77
CA LEU A 181 -6.18 -17.82 15.69
C LEU A 181 -5.78 -16.42 16.15
N LYS A 182 -6.18 -15.98 17.35
CA LYS A 182 -5.84 -14.66 17.90
C LYS A 182 -4.35 -14.51 18.20
N LYS A 183 -3.67 -15.59 18.59
CA LYS A 183 -2.23 -15.58 18.82
C LYS A 183 -1.41 -15.59 17.53
N THR A 184 -1.96 -16.15 16.44
CA THR A 184 -1.14 -16.54 15.28
C THR A 184 -1.48 -15.77 14.01
N VAL A 185 -2.76 -15.50 13.76
CA VAL A 185 -3.26 -15.01 12.46
C VAL A 185 -4.11 -13.74 12.57
N LEU A 186 -4.93 -13.59 13.59
CA LEU A 186 -5.85 -12.46 13.70
C LEU A 186 -5.15 -11.25 14.33
N PRO A 187 -5.50 -10.02 13.91
CA PRO A 187 -4.92 -8.81 14.46
C PRO A 187 -5.28 -8.65 15.93
N PHE A 188 -4.39 -8.05 16.72
CA PHE A 188 -4.63 -7.80 18.14
C PHE A 188 -5.89 -6.94 18.37
N GLN A 189 -6.03 -5.86 17.59
CA GLN A 189 -7.16 -4.93 17.64
C GLN A 189 -7.99 -4.98 16.35
N GLN A 190 -9.29 -4.66 16.48
CA GLN A 190 -10.15 -4.45 15.31
C GLN A 190 -9.87 -3.07 14.72
N ASN A 191 -9.27 -3.06 13.55
CA ASN A 191 -9.02 -1.85 12.78
C ASN A 191 -10.21 -1.54 11.85
N HIS A 192 -10.48 -0.25 11.65
CA HIS A 192 -11.41 0.24 10.66
C HIS A 192 -10.67 1.17 9.70
N HIS A 193 -11.00 1.08 8.41
CA HIS A 193 -10.35 1.89 7.40
C HIS A 193 -11.34 2.54 6.44
N ASP A 194 -11.17 3.84 6.22
CA ASP A 194 -11.82 4.54 5.10
C ASP A 194 -11.43 3.84 3.79
N LEU A 195 -12.27 3.93 2.76
CA LEU A 195 -12.01 3.35 1.43
C LEU A 195 -11.70 1.83 1.41
N ALA A 196 -12.02 1.09 2.48
CA ALA A 196 -11.86 -0.36 2.54
C ALA A 196 -12.58 -1.05 1.37
N PHE A 197 -13.83 -0.67 1.07
CA PHE A 197 -14.56 -1.24 -0.05
C PHE A 197 -13.89 -0.95 -1.40
N VAL A 198 -13.38 0.26 -1.61
CA VAL A 198 -12.68 0.62 -2.86
C VAL A 198 -11.44 -0.25 -3.03
N SER A 199 -10.63 -0.40 -1.98
CA SER A 199 -9.44 -1.27 -2.02
C SER A 199 -9.80 -2.74 -2.29
N PHE A 200 -10.90 -3.23 -1.71
CA PHE A 200 -11.42 -4.57 -1.96
C PHE A 200 -11.83 -4.75 -3.43
N PHE A 201 -12.62 -3.83 -3.99
CA PHE A 201 -13.08 -3.92 -5.37
C PHE A 201 -11.93 -3.80 -6.38
N ILE A 202 -10.90 -3.00 -6.11
CA ILE A 202 -9.69 -2.96 -6.94
C ILE A 202 -8.99 -4.33 -6.95
N LEU A 203 -8.79 -4.94 -5.78
CA LEU A 203 -8.18 -6.26 -5.68
C LEU A 203 -9.05 -7.35 -6.35
N LEU A 204 -10.37 -7.32 -6.10
CA LEU A 204 -11.33 -8.24 -6.70
C LEU A 204 -11.38 -8.10 -8.23
N ALA A 205 -11.30 -6.88 -8.75
CA ALA A 205 -11.27 -6.64 -10.19
C ALA A 205 -10.09 -7.36 -10.87
N ILE A 206 -8.92 -7.43 -10.23
CA ILE A 206 -7.79 -8.19 -10.77
C ILE A 206 -8.12 -9.67 -10.91
N PHE A 207 -8.78 -10.27 -9.91
CA PHE A 207 -9.19 -11.67 -9.99
C PHE A 207 -10.31 -11.88 -11.01
N ILE A 208 -11.27 -10.96 -11.13
CA ILE A 208 -12.33 -11.04 -12.15
C ILE A 208 -11.73 -11.00 -13.57
N LEU A 209 -10.67 -10.21 -13.79
CA LEU A 209 -10.00 -10.11 -15.08
C LEU A 209 -9.35 -11.43 -15.54
N GLU A 210 -9.08 -12.38 -14.66
CA GLU A 210 -8.64 -13.75 -15.04
C GLU A 210 -9.67 -14.49 -15.90
N ARG A 211 -10.95 -14.07 -15.88
CA ARG A 211 -11.99 -14.63 -16.75
C ARG A 211 -11.71 -14.39 -18.23
N LEU A 212 -10.99 -13.31 -18.56
CA LEU A 212 -10.67 -12.94 -19.94
C LEU A 212 -9.53 -13.80 -20.49
N GLU A 213 -8.40 -13.86 -19.78
CA GLU A 213 -7.24 -14.66 -20.14
C GLU A 213 -6.50 -15.10 -18.87
N ARG A 214 -5.73 -16.20 -18.96
CA ARG A 214 -4.85 -16.63 -17.86
C ARG A 214 -3.83 -15.53 -17.58
N ARG A 215 -3.67 -15.16 -16.31
CA ARG A 215 -2.74 -14.13 -15.85
C ARG A 215 -2.97 -12.80 -16.57
N PHE A 216 -4.21 -12.40 -16.84
CA PHE A 216 -4.55 -11.20 -17.63
C PHE A 216 -3.84 -9.95 -17.10
N PHE A 217 -3.89 -9.72 -15.77
CA PHE A 217 -3.22 -8.58 -15.17
C PHE A 217 -1.70 -8.61 -15.40
N CYS A 218 -1.04 -9.74 -15.14
CA CYS A 218 0.41 -9.89 -15.35
C CYS A 218 0.82 -9.81 -16.84
N ARG A 219 -0.07 -10.22 -17.75
CA ARG A 219 0.17 -10.26 -19.19
C ARG A 219 -0.02 -8.90 -19.86
N SER A 220 -1.02 -8.13 -19.42
CA SER A 220 -1.51 -6.97 -20.15
C SER A 220 -1.41 -5.65 -19.37
N ILE A 221 -1.39 -5.64 -18.03
CA ILE A 221 -1.46 -4.40 -17.24
C ILE A 221 -0.19 -4.19 -16.39
N CYS A 222 0.32 -5.23 -15.75
CA CYS A 222 1.34 -5.15 -14.71
C CYS A 222 2.63 -4.44 -15.16
N PRO A 223 2.95 -3.25 -14.61
CA PRO A 223 4.13 -2.48 -14.98
C PRO A 223 5.42 -3.12 -14.47
N VAL A 224 5.39 -3.79 -13.30
CA VAL A 224 6.52 -4.59 -12.78
C VAL A 224 6.92 -5.68 -13.77
N GLY A 225 5.92 -6.38 -14.31
CA GLY A 225 6.13 -7.38 -15.34
C GLY A 225 6.76 -6.80 -16.60
N ALA A 226 6.26 -5.65 -17.08
CA ALA A 226 6.81 -4.94 -18.23
C ALA A 226 8.26 -4.49 -17.98
N PHE A 227 8.57 -4.00 -16.78
CA PHE A 227 9.92 -3.58 -16.42
C PHE A 227 10.89 -4.75 -16.50
N TYR A 228 10.58 -5.88 -15.87
CA TYR A 228 11.39 -7.10 -16.01
C TYR A 228 11.51 -7.59 -17.46
N ALA A 229 10.51 -7.37 -18.31
CA ALA A 229 10.58 -7.77 -19.72
C ALA A 229 11.62 -6.99 -20.53
N ILE A 230 11.87 -5.72 -20.19
CA ILE A 230 12.92 -4.90 -20.83
C ILE A 230 14.30 -5.53 -20.59
N PHE A 231 14.58 -5.92 -19.35
CA PHE A 231 15.86 -6.55 -18.98
C PHE A 231 15.95 -7.99 -19.49
N ALA A 232 14.85 -8.75 -19.45
CA ALA A 232 14.82 -10.13 -19.93
C ALA A 232 15.07 -10.26 -21.44
N ARG A 233 14.93 -9.19 -22.23
CA ARG A 233 15.39 -9.18 -23.64
C ARG A 233 16.86 -9.56 -23.78
N PHE A 234 17.67 -9.23 -22.77
CA PHE A 234 19.10 -9.49 -22.71
C PHE A 234 19.43 -10.76 -21.92
N SER A 235 18.42 -11.59 -21.57
CA SER A 235 18.66 -12.76 -20.75
C SER A 235 19.59 -13.79 -21.43
N LEU A 236 20.49 -14.36 -20.64
CA LEU A 236 21.41 -15.42 -21.06
C LEU A 236 20.67 -16.74 -21.25
N MET A 237 19.79 -17.09 -20.32
CA MET A 237 18.99 -18.30 -20.43
C MET A 237 17.80 -18.08 -21.38
N ARG A 238 17.68 -18.96 -22.38
CA ARG A 238 16.61 -18.90 -23.40
C ARG A 238 15.99 -20.26 -23.66
N GLY A 239 14.71 -20.24 -24.00
CA GLY A 239 13.96 -21.43 -24.40
C GLY A 239 14.15 -21.72 -25.89
N LYS A 240 14.42 -22.98 -26.23
CA LYS A 240 14.53 -23.48 -27.60
C LYS A 240 13.53 -24.60 -27.82
N ALA A 241 12.73 -24.49 -28.87
CA ALA A 241 11.95 -25.60 -29.38
C ALA A 241 12.82 -26.48 -30.31
N GLY A 242 12.69 -27.80 -30.19
CA GLY A 242 13.43 -28.76 -30.99
C GLY A 242 12.99 -28.76 -32.46
N THR A 243 13.94 -29.04 -33.36
CA THR A 243 13.79 -28.95 -34.82
C THR A 243 12.87 -30.00 -35.45
N LYS A 244 12.64 -31.13 -34.77
CA LYS A 244 11.76 -32.23 -35.21
C LYS A 244 10.53 -32.34 -34.30
N CYS A 245 9.70 -31.30 -34.30
CA CYS A 245 8.46 -31.25 -33.53
C CYS A 245 7.27 -31.58 -34.45
N GLY A 246 6.47 -32.60 -34.10
CA GLY A 246 5.26 -32.99 -34.84
C GLY A 246 4.16 -31.93 -34.80
N LYS A 247 2.92 -32.23 -35.21
CA LYS A 247 1.81 -31.25 -35.24
C LYS A 247 1.23 -30.86 -33.86
N CYS A 248 1.77 -31.36 -32.76
CA CYS A 248 1.23 -31.04 -31.42
C CYS A 248 1.46 -29.54 -31.09
N ARG A 249 0.41 -28.85 -30.63
CA ARG A 249 0.44 -27.44 -30.19
C ARG A 249 0.24 -27.31 -28.67
N ASN A 250 0.47 -28.41 -27.93
CA ASN A 250 0.24 -28.46 -26.48
C ASN A 250 1.05 -27.42 -25.70
N CYS A 251 2.26 -27.07 -26.18
CA CYS A 251 3.09 -26.04 -25.55
C CYS A 251 2.43 -24.66 -25.57
N MET A 252 1.70 -24.30 -26.65
CA MET A 252 0.95 -23.05 -26.74
C MET A 252 -0.25 -23.08 -25.78
N THR A 253 -1.02 -24.16 -25.81
CA THR A 253 -2.21 -24.35 -24.96
C THR A 253 -1.89 -24.32 -23.46
N VAL A 254 -0.74 -24.88 -23.06
CA VAL A 254 -0.31 -24.89 -21.65
C VAL A 254 0.40 -23.60 -21.23
N CYS A 255 0.82 -22.75 -22.18
CA CYS A 255 1.58 -21.54 -21.87
C CYS A 255 0.70 -20.50 -21.16
N ARG A 256 0.94 -20.29 -19.87
CA ARG A 256 0.17 -19.36 -19.02
C ARG A 256 0.24 -17.91 -19.50
N MET A 257 1.36 -17.52 -20.09
CA MET A 257 1.62 -16.13 -20.53
C MET A 257 1.34 -15.94 -22.02
N GLY A 258 1.01 -16.99 -22.77
CA GLY A 258 0.90 -16.94 -24.23
C GLY A 258 2.22 -16.59 -24.93
N ALA A 259 3.36 -16.91 -24.33
CA ALA A 259 4.69 -16.51 -24.81
C ALA A 259 5.22 -17.33 -26.01
N ILE A 260 4.46 -18.30 -26.49
CA ILE A 260 4.85 -19.21 -27.59
C ILE A 260 4.00 -18.89 -28.81
N ASP A 261 4.63 -18.53 -29.92
CA ASP A 261 3.95 -18.23 -31.19
C ASP A 261 3.61 -19.49 -32.00
N GLU A 262 3.00 -19.31 -33.18
CA GLU A 262 2.63 -20.43 -34.07
C GLU A 262 3.84 -21.20 -34.58
N GLU A 263 4.97 -20.52 -34.81
CA GLU A 263 6.25 -21.12 -35.18
C GLU A 263 6.98 -21.77 -33.99
N ARG A 264 6.42 -21.70 -32.77
CA ARG A 264 6.94 -22.24 -31.51
C ARG A 264 8.20 -21.54 -31.00
N HIS A 265 8.44 -20.31 -31.43
CA HIS A 265 9.41 -19.44 -30.79
C HIS A 265 8.89 -18.99 -29.43
N ILE A 266 9.78 -19.01 -28.45
CA ILE A 266 9.47 -18.60 -27.08
C ILE A 266 9.96 -17.16 -26.91
N SER A 267 9.02 -16.21 -26.78
CA SER A 267 9.34 -14.80 -26.54
C SER A 267 9.97 -14.62 -25.15
N PRO A 268 11.22 -14.12 -25.05
CA PRO A 268 11.84 -13.84 -23.76
C PRO A 268 11.18 -12.66 -23.04
N LEU A 269 10.47 -11.78 -23.77
CA LEU A 269 9.75 -10.65 -23.19
C LEU A 269 8.49 -11.09 -22.45
N ASP A 270 7.88 -12.23 -22.81
CA ASP A 270 6.62 -12.69 -22.21
C ASP A 270 6.77 -13.93 -21.34
N CYS A 271 7.77 -14.77 -21.62
CA CYS A 271 8.02 -15.99 -20.86
C CYS A 271 8.39 -15.68 -19.41
N ASN A 272 7.61 -16.19 -18.47
CA ASN A 272 7.84 -16.08 -17.02
C ASN A 272 8.63 -17.27 -16.44
N LEU A 273 9.25 -18.08 -17.30
CA LEU A 273 9.99 -19.29 -16.93
C LEU A 273 9.17 -20.27 -16.05
N CYS A 274 7.88 -20.47 -16.35
CA CYS A 274 7.08 -21.44 -15.56
C CYS A 274 7.41 -22.91 -15.84
N LEU A 275 8.12 -23.21 -16.94
CA LEU A 275 8.56 -24.54 -17.38
C LEU A 275 7.44 -25.59 -17.61
N ASP A 276 6.17 -25.20 -17.51
CA ASP A 276 5.05 -26.12 -17.78
C ASP A 276 5.10 -26.69 -19.21
N CYS A 277 5.61 -25.93 -20.19
CA CYS A 277 5.78 -26.41 -21.56
C CYS A 277 6.85 -27.49 -21.71
N VAL A 278 7.88 -27.51 -20.85
CA VAL A 278 8.91 -28.55 -20.84
C VAL A 278 8.31 -29.84 -20.28
N ASP A 279 7.65 -29.75 -19.13
CA ASP A 279 7.09 -30.91 -18.43
C ASP A 279 5.91 -31.57 -19.15
N MET A 280 5.18 -30.82 -19.98
CA MET A 280 4.00 -31.28 -20.71
C MET A 280 4.29 -31.54 -22.20
N CYS A 281 5.55 -31.48 -22.64
CA CYS A 281 5.94 -31.80 -24.00
C CYS A 281 6.04 -33.33 -24.20
N PRO A 282 5.16 -33.98 -24.99
CA PRO A 282 5.22 -35.44 -25.17
C PRO A 282 6.53 -35.92 -25.80
N GLY A 283 7.16 -35.07 -26.63
CA GLY A 283 8.39 -35.40 -27.32
C GLY A 283 9.67 -34.94 -26.63
N ASN A 284 9.57 -34.34 -25.42
CA ASN A 284 10.71 -33.74 -24.70
C ASN A 284 11.60 -32.85 -25.59
N LYS A 285 10.97 -32.07 -26.48
CA LYS A 285 11.67 -31.25 -27.49
C LYS A 285 11.93 -29.81 -27.04
N ILE A 286 11.42 -29.38 -25.89
CA ILE A 286 11.62 -28.01 -25.39
C ILE A 286 12.70 -28.05 -24.32
N SER A 287 13.71 -27.19 -24.45
CA SER A 287 14.77 -27.04 -23.46
C SER A 287 15.08 -25.56 -23.19
N PHE A 288 15.59 -25.28 -22.00
CA PHE A 288 16.14 -23.97 -21.64
C PHE A 288 17.64 -24.11 -21.39
N GLY A 289 18.44 -23.19 -21.93
CA GLY A 289 19.89 -23.22 -21.78
C GLY A 289 20.55 -21.87 -22.04
N PHE A 290 21.85 -21.80 -21.79
CA PHE A 290 22.65 -20.56 -21.84
C PHE A 290 23.29 -20.26 -23.21
N GLN A 291 22.80 -20.87 -24.30
CA GLN A 291 23.42 -20.70 -25.62
C GLN A 291 22.75 -19.61 -26.47
N GLN A 292 23.55 -18.63 -26.88
CA GLN A 292 23.21 -17.67 -27.94
C GLN A 292 23.56 -18.24 -29.32
N LYS A 293 22.58 -18.21 -30.22
CA LYS A 293 22.77 -17.80 -31.62
C LYS A 293 21.39 -17.46 -32.18
N ASN A 294 21.23 -16.19 -32.53
CA ASN A 294 20.03 -15.50 -33.01
C ASN A 294 19.15 -14.89 -31.92
N ILE A 295 19.04 -13.56 -32.01
CA ILE A 295 18.00 -12.75 -31.39
C ILE A 295 16.82 -12.82 -32.38
N PRO A 296 15.81 -13.70 -32.19
CA PRO A 296 14.56 -13.51 -32.90
C PRO A 296 14.06 -12.10 -32.57
N ARG A 297 13.64 -11.36 -33.60
CA ARG A 297 13.04 -10.03 -33.43
C ARG A 297 11.93 -10.15 -32.37
N PRO A 298 11.79 -9.17 -31.45
CA PRO A 298 10.70 -9.22 -30.50
C PRO A 298 9.39 -9.40 -31.28
N ALA A 299 8.54 -10.35 -30.85
CA ALA A 299 7.25 -10.62 -31.49
C ALA A 299 6.34 -9.38 -31.55
N PHE A 300 6.70 -8.33 -30.82
CA PHE A 300 6.05 -7.04 -30.81
C PHE A 300 7.09 -5.91 -30.80
N ALA A 301 7.00 -5.02 -31.80
CA ALA A 301 7.64 -3.70 -31.76
C ALA A 301 6.61 -2.69 -31.25
N LEU A 302 7.00 -1.84 -30.29
CA LEU A 302 6.20 -0.69 -29.90
C LEU A 302 5.80 0.09 -31.16
N SER A 303 4.52 0.12 -31.49
CA SER A 303 4.03 0.99 -32.56
C SER A 303 4.47 2.41 -32.25
N ARG A 304 5.23 3.03 -33.16
CA ARG A 304 5.78 4.39 -32.98
C ARG A 304 4.68 5.36 -32.56
N ARG A 305 3.48 5.26 -33.16
CA ARG A 305 2.32 6.10 -32.86
C ARG A 305 1.86 5.95 -31.40
N THR A 306 1.79 4.73 -30.89
CA THR A 306 1.28 4.46 -29.53
C THR A 306 2.35 4.72 -28.46
N PHE A 307 3.63 4.56 -28.80
CA PHE A 307 4.73 5.02 -27.94
C PHE A 307 4.71 6.54 -27.79
N LEU A 308 4.60 7.26 -28.92
CA LEU A 308 4.46 8.72 -28.92
C LEU A 308 3.20 9.17 -28.19
N SER A 309 2.08 8.44 -28.28
CA SER A 309 0.87 8.78 -27.52
C SER A 309 1.04 8.56 -26.02
N SER A 310 1.72 7.49 -25.60
CA SER A 310 1.99 7.24 -24.17
C SER A 310 2.96 8.26 -23.59
N LEU A 311 3.96 8.66 -24.39
CA LEU A 311 4.87 9.75 -24.08
C LEU A 311 4.10 11.07 -23.98
N ALA A 312 3.27 11.42 -24.98
CA ALA A 312 2.48 12.64 -25.00
C ALA A 312 1.47 12.71 -23.85
N LEU A 313 0.82 11.60 -23.49
CA LEU A 313 -0.07 11.54 -22.32
C LEU A 313 0.71 11.66 -21.01
N GLY A 314 1.85 10.96 -20.91
CA GLY A 314 2.74 11.03 -19.75
C GLY A 314 3.32 12.43 -19.55
N THR A 315 3.56 13.17 -20.63
CA THR A 315 4.04 14.55 -20.58
C THR A 315 2.93 15.57 -20.34
N ALA A 316 1.80 15.46 -21.04
CA ALA A 316 0.74 16.47 -20.97
C ALA A 316 -0.09 16.38 -19.68
N LEU A 317 -0.41 15.16 -19.22
CA LEU A 317 -1.33 14.97 -18.09
C LEU A 317 -0.83 15.62 -16.78
N PRO A 318 0.47 15.58 -16.40
CA PRO A 318 0.98 16.35 -15.27
C PRO A 318 0.63 17.83 -15.35
N PHE A 319 0.85 18.49 -16.48
CA PHE A 319 0.53 19.92 -16.61
C PHE A 319 -0.97 20.21 -16.51
N PHE A 320 -1.83 19.32 -17.00
CA PHE A 320 -3.29 19.47 -16.88
C PHE A 320 -3.84 19.15 -15.48
N LEU A 321 -3.17 18.28 -14.72
CA LEU A 321 -3.53 17.98 -13.34
C LEU A 321 -2.96 19.02 -12.37
N ASP A 322 -1.74 19.51 -12.62
CA ASP A 322 -1.08 20.58 -11.85
C ASP A 322 -1.77 21.95 -12.05
N THR A 323 -2.48 22.15 -13.17
CA THR A 323 -3.28 23.37 -13.44
C THR A 323 -4.63 23.44 -12.71
N ARG A 324 -4.97 22.46 -11.86
CA ARG A 324 -6.13 22.57 -10.96
C ARG A 324 -5.67 22.88 -9.53
N THR A 325 -5.65 24.17 -9.20
CA THR A 325 -6.22 24.85 -8.00
C THR A 325 -6.24 24.19 -6.60
N MET A 326 -6.11 22.88 -6.42
CA MET A 326 -6.07 22.19 -5.12
C MET A 326 -4.73 22.34 -4.39
N ALA A 327 -3.63 22.57 -5.11
CA ALA A 327 -2.32 22.84 -4.49
C ALA A 327 -2.22 24.24 -3.85
N LYS A 328 -3.12 25.18 -4.19
CA LYS A 328 -3.06 26.57 -3.71
C LYS A 328 -3.67 26.76 -2.31
N SER A 329 -4.44 25.80 -1.83
CA SER A 329 -4.98 25.81 -0.46
C SER A 329 -5.03 24.36 0.06
N PRO A 330 -3.95 23.87 0.69
CA PRO A 330 -3.94 22.54 1.27
C PRO A 330 -5.07 22.40 2.29
N ASP A 331 -5.76 21.25 2.29
CA ASP A 331 -6.79 20.96 3.27
C ASP A 331 -6.21 21.11 4.68
N PRO A 332 -6.73 21.99 5.54
CA PRO A 332 -6.18 22.24 6.87
C PRO A 332 -6.26 21.02 7.79
N TYR A 333 -7.07 20.01 7.45
CA TYR A 333 -7.19 18.75 8.19
C TYR A 333 -6.30 17.64 7.62
N LEU A 334 -5.48 17.93 6.60
CA LEU A 334 -4.51 16.98 6.06
C LEU A 334 -3.27 16.90 6.96
N VAL A 335 -3.40 16.16 8.06
CA VAL A 335 -2.31 15.88 8.99
C VAL A 335 -1.62 14.58 8.56
N ARG A 336 -0.30 14.61 8.35
CA ARG A 336 0.49 13.42 7.99
C ARG A 336 1.04 12.74 9.26
N PRO A 337 1.31 11.42 9.23
CA PRO A 337 1.99 10.74 10.33
C PRO A 337 3.39 11.33 10.62
N PRO A 338 3.94 11.09 11.82
CA PRO A 338 5.28 11.53 12.16
C PRO A 338 6.31 10.88 11.25
N GLY A 339 7.36 11.64 10.91
CA GLY A 339 8.41 11.23 9.98
C GLY A 339 8.06 11.42 8.51
N ALA A 340 6.85 11.92 8.17
CA ALA A 340 6.53 12.27 6.80
C ALA A 340 7.44 13.39 6.26
N LEU A 341 8.01 13.16 5.08
CA LEU A 341 8.77 14.15 4.34
C LEU A 341 7.89 15.33 3.91
N PRO A 342 8.49 16.46 3.42
CA PRO A 342 7.72 17.54 2.81
C PRO A 342 6.77 17.00 1.74
N GLU A 343 5.56 17.57 1.65
CA GLU A 343 4.42 16.94 0.95
C GLU A 343 4.74 16.45 -0.47
N LYS A 344 5.43 17.27 -1.27
CA LYS A 344 5.81 16.91 -2.65
C LYS A 344 6.73 15.69 -2.70
N GLU A 345 7.71 15.63 -1.80
CA GLU A 345 8.65 14.51 -1.73
C GLU A 345 7.98 13.26 -1.12
N PHE A 346 7.15 13.45 -0.10
CA PHE A 346 6.33 12.40 0.48
C PHE A 346 5.46 11.71 -0.57
N LEU A 347 4.71 12.49 -1.37
CA LEU A 347 3.86 11.96 -2.44
C LEU A 347 4.67 11.30 -3.55
N GLY A 348 5.87 11.82 -3.85
CA GLY A 348 6.81 11.22 -4.80
C GLY A 348 7.32 9.86 -4.37
N ARG A 349 7.55 9.65 -3.06
CA ARG A 349 8.07 8.39 -2.51
C ARG A 349 6.99 7.41 -2.04
N CYS A 350 5.79 7.89 -1.69
CA CYS A 350 4.74 7.04 -1.13
C CYS A 350 4.15 6.09 -2.20
N VAL A 351 4.30 4.79 -2.02
CA VAL A 351 3.73 3.77 -2.94
C VAL A 351 2.31 3.33 -2.56
N ARG A 352 1.69 3.97 -1.55
CA ARG A 352 0.28 3.75 -1.16
C ARG A 352 -0.05 2.27 -0.88
N CYS A 353 0.90 1.57 -0.25
CA CYS A 353 0.79 0.14 0.08
C CYS A 353 -0.13 -0.13 1.29
N GLY A 354 -0.31 0.84 2.19
CA GLY A 354 -1.17 0.72 3.36
C GLY A 354 -0.53 0.11 4.61
N GLU A 355 0.75 -0.30 4.57
CA GLU A 355 1.41 -0.92 5.73
C GLU A 355 1.46 -0.02 6.97
N CYS A 356 1.70 1.29 6.78
CA CYS A 356 1.69 2.26 7.88
C CYS A 356 0.31 2.38 8.55
N MET A 357 -0.78 2.19 7.80
CA MET A 357 -2.15 2.22 8.34
C MET A 357 -2.48 0.92 9.06
N LYS A 358 -1.99 -0.21 8.54
CA LYS A 358 -2.14 -1.52 9.16
C LYS A 358 -1.50 -1.60 10.54
N VAL A 359 -0.25 -1.14 10.66
CA VAL A 359 0.51 -1.18 11.93
C VAL A 359 0.09 -0.10 12.93
N CYS A 360 -0.83 0.79 12.56
CA CYS A 360 -1.26 1.90 13.41
C CYS A 360 -2.10 1.39 14.60
N ILE A 361 -1.48 1.29 15.78
CA ILE A 361 -2.12 0.84 17.02
C ILE A 361 -3.24 1.75 17.53
N GLY A 362 -3.25 3.01 17.11
CA GLY A 362 -4.33 3.93 17.45
C GLY A 362 -5.49 3.87 16.48
N ASN A 363 -5.38 3.12 15.37
CA ASN A 363 -6.27 3.17 14.20
C ASN A 363 -6.54 4.60 13.66
N GLY A 364 -5.67 5.56 13.99
CA GLY A 364 -5.80 6.96 13.59
C GLY A 364 -5.35 7.22 12.16
N LEU A 365 -4.48 6.39 11.59
CA LEU A 365 -4.04 6.54 10.20
C LEU A 365 -5.05 5.93 9.23
N GLN A 366 -5.57 6.79 8.37
CA GLN A 366 -6.62 6.49 7.41
C GLN A 366 -6.18 6.87 5.99
N PRO A 367 -6.66 6.20 4.94
CA PRO A 367 -6.35 6.58 3.58
C PRO A 367 -7.09 7.89 3.23
N THR A 368 -6.40 8.83 2.61
CA THR A 368 -7.07 10.00 2.03
C THR A 368 -7.81 9.63 0.74
N PHE A 369 -8.93 10.31 0.51
CA PHE A 369 -9.65 10.27 -0.76
C PHE A 369 -9.09 11.32 -1.72
N LEU A 370 -9.53 12.58 -1.59
CA LEU A 370 -9.11 13.69 -2.46
C LEU A 370 -8.50 14.89 -1.71
N SER A 371 -8.36 14.82 -0.38
CA SER A 371 -7.85 15.96 0.40
C SER A 371 -6.37 16.29 0.13
N ALA A 372 -5.63 15.34 -0.45
CA ALA A 372 -4.25 15.52 -0.90
C ALA A 372 -4.12 15.48 -2.44
N GLY A 373 -5.19 15.81 -3.16
CA GLY A 373 -5.24 15.68 -4.63
C GLY A 373 -5.41 14.24 -5.10
N ILE A 374 -5.41 14.04 -6.43
CA ILE A 374 -5.55 12.71 -7.05
C ILE A 374 -4.26 11.90 -6.87
N GLU A 375 -3.13 12.59 -6.90
CA GLU A 375 -1.83 12.06 -6.51
C GLU A 375 -1.82 11.61 -5.04
N GLY A 376 -2.60 12.23 -4.17
CA GLY A 376 -2.68 11.84 -2.77
C GLY A 376 -3.54 10.61 -2.47
N LEU A 377 -4.41 10.16 -3.37
CA LEU A 377 -5.38 9.08 -3.08
C LEU A 377 -4.70 7.84 -2.45
N PHE A 378 -5.31 7.28 -1.39
CA PHE A 378 -4.78 6.20 -0.56
C PHE A 378 -3.50 6.48 0.26
N SER A 379 -2.93 7.69 0.20
CA SER A 379 -1.85 8.07 1.11
C SER A 379 -2.37 8.24 2.55
N PRO A 380 -1.55 7.96 3.58
CA PRO A 380 -1.97 8.03 4.97
C PRO A 380 -2.19 9.47 5.45
N ARG A 381 -3.32 9.72 6.12
CA ARG A 381 -3.61 10.92 6.91
C ARG A 381 -4.02 10.52 8.33
N LEU A 382 -3.76 11.37 9.31
CA LEU A 382 -4.30 11.20 10.65
C LEU A 382 -5.76 11.68 10.65
N HIS A 383 -6.69 10.77 10.96
CA HIS A 383 -8.07 11.09 11.24
C HIS A 383 -8.33 10.97 12.75
N ALA A 384 -8.08 12.08 13.45
CA ALA A 384 -8.05 12.13 14.91
C ALA A 384 -9.35 11.70 15.60
N ARG A 385 -10.50 11.74 14.89
CA ARG A 385 -11.78 11.27 15.44
C ARG A 385 -11.92 9.75 15.48
N THR A 386 -11.35 9.03 14.51
CA THR A 386 -11.32 7.56 14.50
C THR A 386 -10.31 7.03 15.52
N GLY A 387 -9.18 7.73 15.66
CA GLY A 387 -8.07 7.29 16.48
C GLY A 387 -6.95 8.33 16.51
N TYR A 388 -5.92 8.12 17.31
CA TYR A 388 -4.86 9.12 17.51
C TYR A 388 -3.46 8.53 17.27
N CYS A 389 -2.47 9.41 17.13
CA CYS A 389 -1.06 9.01 17.08
C CYS A 389 -0.57 8.76 18.51
N GLU A 390 -0.48 7.49 18.92
CA GLU A 390 0.04 7.09 20.23
C GLU A 390 1.43 7.68 20.47
N TYR A 391 1.74 8.21 21.66
CA TYR A 391 2.96 8.99 21.94
C TYR A 391 4.24 8.14 21.83
N ASN A 392 4.20 6.89 22.29
CA ASN A 392 5.36 5.99 22.36
C ASN A 392 5.47 4.98 21.19
N CYS A 393 4.88 5.27 20.02
CA CYS A 393 4.86 4.37 18.85
C CYS A 393 5.65 4.88 17.60
N THR A 394 6.70 4.22 17.12
CA THR A 394 7.48 4.62 15.92
C THR A 394 7.29 3.69 14.71
N LEU A 395 6.29 2.80 14.76
CA LEU A 395 6.13 1.68 13.81
C LEU A 395 5.87 2.12 12.36
N CYS A 396 5.19 3.23 12.12
CA CYS A 396 4.83 3.66 10.76
C CYS A 396 6.05 3.98 9.89
N GLY A 397 7.14 4.48 10.48
CA GLY A 397 8.41 4.72 9.78
C GLY A 397 9.11 3.40 9.43
N GLN A 398 9.12 2.44 10.37
CA GLN A 398 9.79 1.14 10.22
C GLN A 398 9.20 0.30 9.08
N VAL A 399 7.87 0.35 8.89
CA VAL A 399 7.21 -0.39 7.81
C VAL A 399 7.34 0.29 6.44
N CYS A 400 7.80 1.54 6.37
CA CYS A 400 7.84 2.28 5.11
C CYS A 400 8.95 1.74 4.18
N PRO A 401 8.61 1.17 3.01
CA PRO A 401 9.62 0.56 2.15
C PRO A 401 10.51 1.58 1.44
N THR A 402 9.97 2.76 1.14
CA THR A 402 10.60 3.80 0.31
C THR A 402 11.23 4.94 1.10
N GLY A 403 11.04 4.96 2.43
CA GLY A 403 11.43 6.11 3.26
C GLY A 403 10.62 7.37 2.95
N ALA A 404 9.36 7.23 2.51
CA ALA A 404 8.41 8.35 2.49
C ALA A 404 8.08 8.81 3.92
N LEU A 405 8.09 7.87 4.86
CA LEU A 405 8.12 8.11 6.29
C LEU A 405 9.52 7.73 6.78
N SER A 406 10.23 8.70 7.36
CA SER A 406 11.51 8.48 8.01
C SER A 406 11.34 7.63 9.27
N GLU A 407 12.31 6.75 9.52
CA GLU A 407 12.41 6.04 10.79
C GLU A 407 12.84 7.04 11.87
N LEU A 408 12.01 7.20 12.91
CA LEU A 408 12.27 8.09 14.02
C LEU A 408 12.60 7.29 15.28
N THR A 409 13.55 7.80 16.07
CA THR A 409 13.71 7.36 17.46
C THR A 409 12.55 7.88 18.32
N LEU A 410 12.33 7.31 19.50
CA LEU A 410 11.29 7.79 20.42
C LEU A 410 11.51 9.26 20.79
N ALA A 411 12.75 9.66 21.08
CA ALA A 411 13.08 11.04 21.40
C ALA A 411 12.76 12.00 20.25
N GLN A 412 13.14 11.66 19.02
CA GLN A 412 12.80 12.45 17.83
C GLN A 412 11.30 12.55 17.63
N LYS A 413 10.59 11.44 17.85
CA LYS A 413 9.14 11.42 17.70
C LYS A 413 8.43 12.32 18.72
N HIS A 414 8.85 12.30 19.98
CA HIS A 414 8.26 13.12 21.04
C HIS A 414 8.34 14.62 20.76
N VAL A 415 9.32 15.07 19.96
CA VAL A 415 9.46 16.48 19.54
C VAL A 415 8.93 16.75 18.13
N THR A 416 8.54 15.71 17.38
CA THR A 416 8.04 15.89 16.01
C THR A 416 6.61 16.40 16.03
N LYS A 417 6.44 17.69 15.71
CA LYS A 417 5.12 18.31 15.58
C LYS A 417 4.49 17.98 14.22
N ILE A 418 3.45 17.16 14.20
CA ILE A 418 2.72 16.78 12.98
C ILE A 418 1.54 17.71 12.68
N GLY A 419 1.18 18.59 13.62
CA GLY A 419 0.08 19.54 13.50
C GLY A 419 -0.17 20.27 14.80
N ASN A 420 -1.28 21.00 14.88
CA ASN A 420 -1.72 21.67 16.10
C ASN A 420 -3.25 21.64 16.21
N ILE A 421 -3.78 22.04 17.36
CA ILE A 421 -5.19 21.97 17.67
C ILE A 421 -5.84 23.34 17.68
N ILE A 422 -7.12 23.37 17.32
CA ILE A 422 -8.00 24.52 17.48
C ILE A 422 -9.22 24.13 18.32
N PHE A 423 -9.72 25.06 19.13
CA PHE A 423 -10.96 24.88 19.88
C PHE A 423 -12.12 25.59 19.19
N ASP A 424 -13.15 24.82 18.85
CA ASP A 424 -14.46 25.35 18.52
C ASP A 424 -15.19 25.73 19.82
N LYS A 425 -15.14 27.04 20.14
CA LYS A 425 -15.75 27.61 21.34
C LYS A 425 -17.28 27.48 21.36
N ASN A 426 -17.93 27.30 20.21
CA ASN A 426 -19.38 27.10 20.12
C ASN A 426 -19.81 25.67 20.47
N ARG A 427 -18.86 24.72 20.50
CA ARG A 427 -19.12 23.33 20.86
C ARG A 427 -18.54 22.95 22.21
N CYS A 428 -17.39 23.51 22.56
CA CYS A 428 -16.66 23.15 23.77
C CYS A 428 -17.52 23.39 25.02
N LEU A 429 -17.72 22.36 25.84
CA LEU A 429 -18.65 22.40 26.99
C LEU A 429 -18.38 23.58 27.96
N PRO A 430 -17.12 23.88 28.35
CA PRO A 430 -16.82 25.07 29.15
C PRO A 430 -17.09 26.41 28.46
N TYR A 431 -16.89 26.50 27.14
CA TYR A 431 -17.10 27.76 26.39
C TYR A 431 -18.57 27.98 26.00
N ALA A 432 -19.27 26.94 25.58
CA ALA A 432 -20.60 27.03 24.99
C ALA A 432 -21.73 26.92 26.02
N LYS A 433 -21.53 26.10 27.07
CA LYS A 433 -22.60 25.71 28.01
C LYS A 433 -22.29 25.99 29.48
N GLY A 434 -21.09 26.47 29.80
CA GLY A 434 -20.64 26.61 31.18
C GLY A 434 -20.57 25.28 31.94
N ILE A 435 -20.36 24.16 31.25
CA ILE A 435 -20.23 22.83 31.86
C ILE A 435 -18.75 22.50 32.06
N PRO A 436 -18.28 22.20 33.29
CA PRO A 436 -16.89 21.81 33.56
C PRO A 436 -16.47 20.55 32.79
N CYS A 437 -15.34 20.60 32.10
CA CYS A 437 -14.79 19.45 31.37
C CYS A 437 -13.26 19.57 31.25
N ILE A 438 -12.53 18.57 31.73
CA ILE A 438 -11.04 18.55 31.75
C ILE A 438 -10.43 17.48 30.84
N VAL A 439 -11.26 16.72 30.11
CA VAL A 439 -10.88 15.50 29.37
C VAL A 439 -9.68 15.69 28.44
N CYS A 440 -9.58 16.85 27.80
CA CYS A 440 -8.52 17.12 26.83
C CYS A 440 -7.11 17.30 27.46
N GLU A 441 -7.02 17.92 28.65
CA GLU A 441 -5.76 18.03 29.41
C GLU A 441 -5.36 16.68 30.00
N GLU A 442 -6.31 15.97 30.61
CA GLU A 442 -6.07 14.66 31.23
C GLU A 442 -5.42 13.68 30.25
N HIS A 443 -5.97 13.59 29.04
CA HIS A 443 -5.44 12.72 27.99
C HIS A 443 -4.21 13.28 27.25
N CYS A 444 -3.82 14.54 27.46
CA CYS A 444 -2.65 15.09 26.78
C CYS A 444 -1.38 14.33 27.22
N PRO A 445 -0.63 13.70 26.29
CA PRO A 445 0.43 12.76 26.64
C PRO A 445 1.78 13.46 26.85
N THR A 446 1.88 14.73 26.49
CA THR A 446 3.09 15.53 26.66
C THR A 446 3.35 15.77 28.16
N PRO A 447 4.60 15.69 28.64
CA PRO A 447 4.92 15.83 30.07
C PRO A 447 4.33 17.10 30.71
N ASP A 448 4.54 18.26 30.07
CA ASP A 448 4.10 19.56 30.59
C ASP A 448 2.71 20.00 30.09
N LYS A 449 1.91 19.06 29.57
CA LYS A 449 0.55 19.24 29.04
C LYS A 449 0.42 20.41 28.04
N ALA A 450 0.21 20.09 26.76
CA ALA A 450 -0.02 21.09 25.73
C ALA A 450 -1.36 21.84 25.84
N ILE A 451 -2.28 21.37 26.69
CA ILE A 451 -3.57 22.00 26.93
C ILE A 451 -3.61 22.40 28.40
N GLN A 452 -3.93 23.67 28.65
CA GLN A 452 -4.05 24.24 29.99
C GLN A 452 -5.41 24.92 30.16
N PHE A 453 -5.74 25.30 31.39
CA PHE A 453 -7.02 25.92 31.72
C PHE A 453 -6.84 27.31 32.30
N ARG A 454 -7.76 28.20 31.93
CA ARG A 454 -7.96 29.49 32.60
C ARG A 454 -9.35 29.53 33.22
N GLU A 455 -9.46 30.15 34.38
CA GLU A 455 -10.76 30.34 35.02
C GLU A 455 -11.52 31.48 34.34
N ALA A 456 -12.79 31.25 34.06
CA ALA A 456 -13.68 32.25 33.48
C ALA A 456 -15.07 32.10 34.06
N GLN A 457 -15.73 33.23 34.31
CA GLN A 457 -17.15 33.26 34.67
C GLN A 457 -18.00 33.23 33.40
N MET A 458 -18.93 32.29 33.32
CA MET A 458 -19.82 32.09 32.18
C MET A 458 -21.27 31.93 32.65
N LEU A 459 -22.22 32.23 31.77
CA LEU A 459 -23.62 31.86 31.99
C LEU A 459 -23.83 30.43 31.50
N ASN A 460 -24.44 29.59 32.33
CA ASN A 460 -24.87 28.26 31.91
C ASN A 460 -26.18 28.32 31.10
N ASP A 461 -26.65 27.17 30.61
CA ASP A 461 -27.92 27.04 29.86
C ASP A 461 -29.15 27.53 30.66
N LYS A 462 -29.04 27.71 31.98
CA LYS A 462 -30.09 28.24 32.88
C LYS A 462 -29.91 29.73 33.21
N ALA A 463 -28.99 30.43 32.55
CA ALA A 463 -28.61 31.81 32.82
C ALA A 463 -28.04 32.08 34.24
N GLU A 464 -27.48 31.05 34.88
CA GLU A 464 -26.78 31.18 36.16
C GLU A 464 -25.30 31.46 35.91
N LYS A 465 -24.68 32.32 36.74
CA LYS A 465 -23.24 32.59 36.69
C LYS A 465 -22.46 31.43 37.31
N VAL A 466 -21.66 30.74 36.51
CA VAL A 466 -20.83 29.61 36.94
C VAL A 466 -19.37 29.89 36.61
N TRP A 467 -18.46 29.51 37.51
CA TRP A 467 -17.03 29.50 37.26
C TRP A 467 -16.62 28.21 36.57
N VAL A 468 -15.98 28.34 35.40
CA VAL A 468 -15.55 27.19 34.61
C VAL A 468 -14.09 27.34 34.18
N LYS A 469 -13.44 26.19 34.01
CA LYS A 469 -12.10 26.08 33.44
C LYS A 469 -12.20 26.01 31.92
N GLN A 470 -11.85 27.11 31.24
CA GLN A 470 -11.82 27.18 29.78
C GLN A 470 -10.46 26.69 29.24
N PRO A 471 -10.42 25.69 28.35
CA PRO A 471 -9.15 25.19 27.83
C PRO A 471 -8.54 26.16 26.81
N TYR A 472 -7.22 26.25 26.80
CA TYR A 472 -6.41 26.86 25.75
C TYR A 472 -5.20 25.98 25.43
N VAL A 473 -4.64 26.13 24.23
CA VAL A 473 -3.47 25.37 23.78
C VAL A 473 -2.20 26.19 23.98
N VAL A 474 -1.14 25.54 24.46
CA VAL A 474 0.23 26.05 24.45
C VAL A 474 0.91 25.52 23.20
N ASP A 475 1.04 26.38 22.20
CA ASP A 475 1.40 25.97 20.84
C ASP A 475 2.76 25.27 20.75
N GLU A 476 3.77 25.68 21.52
CA GLU A 476 5.10 25.05 21.46
C GLU A 476 5.10 23.61 22.00
N ARG A 477 4.19 23.28 22.91
CA ARG A 477 4.11 21.94 23.53
C ARG A 477 3.26 20.97 22.72
N CYS A 478 2.34 21.48 21.90
CA CYS A 478 1.44 20.64 21.13
C CYS A 478 2.15 19.98 19.94
N ILE A 479 2.17 18.65 19.91
CA ILE A 479 2.74 17.86 18.80
C ILE A 479 1.71 17.46 17.74
N GLY A 480 0.41 17.76 17.95
CA GLY A 480 -0.64 17.42 16.99
C GLY A 480 -1.06 15.94 16.96
N CYS A 481 -0.89 15.19 18.06
CA CYS A 481 -1.15 13.74 18.10
C CYS A 481 -2.63 13.34 17.94
N GLY A 482 -3.58 14.25 18.19
CA GLY A 482 -5.01 13.99 18.00
C GLY A 482 -5.76 13.30 19.13
N ILE A 483 -5.11 12.95 20.24
CA ILE A 483 -5.80 12.24 21.33
C ILE A 483 -6.92 13.06 21.98
N CYS A 484 -6.76 14.38 22.08
CA CYS A 484 -7.78 15.26 22.63
C CYS A 484 -9.06 15.31 21.76
N GLU A 485 -8.92 15.21 20.44
CA GLU A 485 -10.04 15.11 19.50
C GLU A 485 -10.71 13.73 19.58
N ALA A 486 -9.92 12.67 19.64
CA ALA A 486 -10.38 11.29 19.78
C ALA A 486 -11.22 11.09 21.06
N LYS A 487 -10.76 11.67 22.17
CA LYS A 487 -11.36 11.51 23.50
C LYS A 487 -12.40 12.57 23.84
N CYS A 488 -12.64 13.55 22.96
CA CYS A 488 -13.65 14.58 23.20
C CYS A 488 -15.04 13.93 23.40
N PRO A 489 -15.73 14.19 24.53
CA PRO A 489 -16.96 13.48 24.91
C PRO A 489 -18.18 13.88 24.07
N LEU A 490 -18.07 14.93 23.26
CA LEU A 490 -19.18 15.39 22.42
C LEU A 490 -19.50 14.36 21.32
N PRO A 491 -20.80 14.10 21.03
CA PRO A 491 -21.20 13.25 19.94
C PRO A 491 -20.92 13.90 18.58
N GLY A 492 -20.63 13.08 17.57
CA GLY A 492 -20.31 13.55 16.22
C GLY A 492 -18.99 14.32 16.18
N ALA A 493 -19.06 15.61 15.83
CA ALA A 493 -17.91 16.50 15.77
C ALA A 493 -17.40 16.89 17.17
N SER A 494 -16.11 16.70 17.40
CA SER A 494 -15.39 17.18 18.58
C SER A 494 -15.37 18.71 18.68
N ALA A 495 -15.16 19.22 19.90
CA ALA A 495 -14.89 20.65 20.13
C ALA A 495 -13.42 21.03 19.92
N VAL A 496 -12.51 20.06 20.01
CA VAL A 496 -11.09 20.26 19.71
C VAL A 496 -10.76 19.52 18.42
N ARG A 497 -10.10 20.20 17.49
CA ARG A 497 -9.81 19.70 16.14
C ARG A 497 -8.34 19.83 15.84
N VAL A 498 -7.73 18.77 15.31
CA VAL A 498 -6.34 18.80 14.87
C VAL A 498 -6.27 19.27 13.42
N THR A 499 -5.30 20.13 13.15
CA THR A 499 -5.03 20.73 11.85
C THR A 499 -3.54 20.60 11.52
N SER A 500 -3.17 20.77 10.25
CA SER A 500 -1.79 20.81 9.77
C SER A 500 -1.04 22.10 10.16
N ALA A 501 -1.66 22.99 10.93
CA ALA A 501 -1.04 24.23 11.37
C ALA A 501 0.14 23.95 12.32
N GLY A 502 1.25 24.66 12.13
CA GLY A 502 2.48 24.54 12.90
C GLY A 502 3.23 23.22 12.72
N GLU A 503 2.89 22.41 11.71
CA GLU A 503 3.58 21.13 11.44
C GLU A 503 5.04 21.32 10.98
N SER A 504 5.91 20.39 11.36
CA SER A 504 7.34 20.45 11.06
C SER A 504 7.69 20.29 9.58
N ARG A 505 6.82 19.63 8.79
CA ARG A 505 7.07 19.35 7.36
C ARG A 505 6.90 20.57 6.44
N ASN A 506 6.19 21.60 6.89
CA ASN A 506 5.91 22.78 6.08
C ASN A 506 6.19 24.07 6.87
N PRO A 507 7.36 24.70 6.66
CA PRO A 507 7.72 25.95 7.34
C PRO A 507 6.74 27.10 7.10
N GLN A 508 6.00 27.09 5.99
CA GLN A 508 5.01 28.12 5.65
C GLN A 508 3.72 28.00 6.48
N ASN A 509 3.48 26.85 7.11
CA ASN A 509 2.35 26.62 8.01
C ASN A 509 2.68 27.01 9.46
N SER A 510 3.77 27.74 9.73
CA SER A 510 4.14 28.14 11.09
C SER A 510 3.04 28.99 11.72
N LEU A 511 2.81 28.77 13.01
CA LEU A 511 1.87 29.58 13.76
C LEU A 511 2.55 30.91 14.12
N PRO A 512 1.83 32.04 14.03
CA PRO A 512 2.36 33.31 14.52
C PRO A 512 2.72 33.14 16.00
N ALA A 513 3.91 33.59 16.39
CA ALA A 513 4.32 33.60 17.78
C ALA A 513 3.27 34.39 18.57
N GLN A 514 2.57 33.74 19.51
CA GLN A 514 1.70 34.45 20.42
C GLN A 514 2.59 35.35 21.27
N SER A 515 2.51 36.66 21.06
CA SER A 515 2.82 37.60 22.14
C SER A 515 1.83 37.27 23.26
N LEU A 516 2.31 36.61 24.32
CA LEU A 516 1.56 36.28 25.52
C LEU A 516 0.60 37.44 25.85
N PRO A 517 -0.73 37.24 25.86
CA PRO A 517 -1.60 38.26 26.43
C PRO A 517 -1.34 38.31 27.93
N TYR A 518 -0.98 39.51 28.40
CA TYR A 518 -0.83 39.89 29.80
C TYR A 518 -2.01 39.48 30.68
#